data_AF-A0A957HXE0-F1
#
_entry.id   AF-A0A957HXE0-F1
#
_cell.length_a   1.000
_cell.length_b   1.000
_cell.length_c   1.000
_cell.angle_alpha   90.00
_cell.angle_beta   90.00
_cell.angle_gamma   90.00
#
_symmetry.space_group_name_H-M   'P 1'
#
loop_
_entity.id
_entity.type
_entity.pdbx_description
1 polymer ?
#
loop_
_entity_poly.entity_id
_entity_poly.type
_entity_poly.pdbx_seq_one_letter_code
_entity_poly.pdbx_strand_id
1 'polypeptide(L)'
;KGKGWDWDTHVFVVALVWAVAAWRVLTAVAAYAYRQFDMFTGQEFTIGHQIGLLALTIAIAALWTFTSPGERKTTVHLHTTQIVSGALFILMGILMLESKLALFNNLLPTDLADWLANTEEKLINLFN
;
A
#
# COMPACT_ATOMS: atom_id res chain seq x y z
N LYS A 1 6.04 12.99 -24.96
CA LYS A 1 4.60 13.16 -24.66
C LYS A 1 3.97 11.77 -24.60
N GLY A 2 3.82 11.20 -23.40
CA GLY A 2 3.29 9.84 -23.24
C GLY A 2 1.80 9.80 -23.56
N LYS A 3 1.38 8.78 -24.32
CA LYS A 3 -0.02 8.56 -24.72
C LYS A 3 -0.78 8.08 -23.48
N GLY A 4 -1.53 8.99 -22.85
CA GLY A 4 -2.48 8.63 -21.81
C GLY A 4 -3.68 7.89 -22.42
N TRP A 5 -4.25 6.95 -21.66
CA TRP A 5 -5.49 6.28 -22.04
C TRP A 5 -6.54 6.47 -20.95
N ASP A 6 -7.74 6.81 -21.37
CA ASP A 6 -8.88 7.01 -20.50
C ASP A 6 -9.65 5.71 -20.39
N TRP A 7 -9.81 5.21 -19.16
CA TRP A 7 -10.57 4.01 -18.88
C TRP A 7 -11.75 4.32 -17.98
N ASP A 8 -12.95 4.16 -18.52
CA ASP A 8 -14.19 4.28 -17.75
C ASP A 8 -14.41 3.01 -16.93
N THR A 9 -14.39 3.15 -15.62
CA THR A 9 -14.59 2.05 -14.68
C THR A 9 -15.63 2.40 -13.61
N HIS A 10 -16.14 1.37 -12.95
CA HIS A 10 -17.06 1.56 -11.83
C HIS A 10 -16.26 2.01 -10.59
N VAL A 11 -16.79 2.96 -9.82
CA VAL A 11 -16.14 3.46 -8.58
C VAL A 11 -15.81 2.31 -7.62
N PHE A 12 -16.63 1.24 -7.65
CA PHE A 12 -16.38 0.02 -6.90
C PHE A 12 -15.03 -0.65 -7.21
N VAL A 13 -14.59 -0.67 -8.48
CA VAL A 13 -13.30 -1.26 -8.86
C VAL A 13 -12.15 -0.47 -8.23
N VAL A 14 -12.24 0.85 -8.27
CA VAL A 14 -11.27 1.74 -7.62
C VAL A 14 -11.27 1.53 -6.11
N ALA A 15 -12.45 1.45 -5.50
CA ALA A 15 -12.60 1.19 -4.07
C ALA A 15 -12.01 -0.17 -3.64
N LEU A 16 -12.14 -1.22 -4.47
CA LEU A 16 -11.52 -2.52 -4.21
C LEU A 16 -9.99 -2.46 -4.20
N VAL A 17 -9.38 -1.73 -5.15
CA VAL A 17 -7.92 -1.53 -5.16
C VAL A 17 -7.47 -0.85 -3.87
N TRP A 18 -8.17 0.19 -3.44
CA TRP A 18 -7.91 0.85 -2.17
C TRP A 18 -8.16 -0.06 -0.96
N ALA A 19 -9.17 -0.93 -1.00
CA ALA A 19 -9.46 -1.87 0.07
C ALA A 19 -8.30 -2.86 0.29
N VAL A 20 -7.69 -3.33 -0.81
CA VAL A 20 -6.52 -4.22 -0.76
C VAL A 20 -5.29 -3.47 -0.23
N ALA A 21 -5.08 -2.22 -0.67
CA ALA A 21 -3.99 -1.40 -0.15
C ALA A 21 -4.13 -1.12 1.35
N ALA A 22 -5.33 -0.70 1.78
CA ALA A 22 -5.66 -0.46 3.19
C ALA A 22 -5.50 -1.73 4.03
N TRP A 23 -5.93 -2.88 3.50
CA TRP A 23 -5.75 -4.17 4.16
C TRP A 23 -4.29 -4.47 4.47
N ARG A 24 -3.36 -4.18 3.55
CA ARG A 24 -1.91 -4.39 3.79
C ARG A 24 -1.39 -3.52 4.92
N VAL A 25 -1.78 -2.24 4.95
CA VAL A 25 -1.39 -1.31 6.04
C VAL A 25 -1.96 -1.79 7.37
N LEU A 26 -3.25 -2.12 7.43
CA LEU A 26 -3.90 -2.60 8.65
C LEU A 26 -3.30 -3.90 9.16
N THR A 27 -2.94 -4.82 8.27
CA THR A 27 -2.28 -6.08 8.62
C THR A 27 -0.92 -5.82 9.27
N ALA A 28 -0.12 -4.89 8.73
CA ALA A 28 1.18 -4.53 9.30
C ALA A 28 1.02 -3.87 10.69
N VAL A 29 0.07 -2.94 10.82
CA VAL A 29 -0.23 -2.26 12.09
C VAL A 29 -0.72 -3.27 13.14
N ALA A 30 -1.62 -4.18 12.77
CA ALA A 30 -2.11 -5.22 13.67
C ALA A 30 -0.98 -6.16 14.10
N ALA A 31 -0.13 -6.62 13.16
CA ALA A 31 1.03 -7.45 13.49
C ALA A 31 2.05 -6.75 14.39
N TYR A 32 2.19 -5.43 14.28
CA TYR A 32 2.98 -4.64 15.22
C TYR A 32 2.30 -4.57 16.59
N ALA A 33 1.00 -4.28 16.62
CA ALA A 33 0.23 -4.20 17.86
C ALA A 33 0.27 -5.49 18.69
N TYR A 34 0.13 -6.65 18.04
CA TYR A 34 0.22 -7.96 18.71
C TYR A 34 1.60 -8.24 19.35
N ARG A 35 2.65 -7.59 18.86
CA ARG A 35 4.01 -7.74 19.40
C ARG A 35 4.34 -6.73 20.50
N GLN A 36 3.70 -5.57 20.47
CA GLN A 36 4.11 -4.43 21.30
C GLN A 36 3.18 -4.17 22.49
N PHE A 37 1.90 -4.52 22.41
CA PHE A 37 0.94 -4.22 23.46
C PHE A 37 0.66 -5.44 24.34
N ASP A 38 0.71 -5.22 25.66
CA ASP A 38 0.47 -6.27 26.66
C ASP A 38 -0.96 -6.86 26.61
N MET A 39 -1.89 -6.17 25.94
CA MET A 39 -3.25 -6.64 25.72
C MET A 39 -3.29 -7.93 24.87
N PHE A 40 -2.28 -8.16 24.04
CA PHE A 40 -2.20 -9.29 23.11
C PHE A 40 -1.13 -10.32 23.52
N THR A 41 -0.56 -10.21 24.72
CA THR A 41 0.51 -11.11 25.18
C THR A 41 0.03 -12.55 25.19
N GLY A 42 0.81 -13.43 24.56
CA GLY A 42 0.48 -14.85 24.41
C GLY A 42 -0.44 -15.18 23.24
N GLN A 43 -0.87 -14.19 22.44
CA GLN A 43 -1.59 -14.43 21.19
C GLN A 43 -0.68 -14.19 19.98
N GLU A 44 -0.70 -15.11 19.02
CA GLU A 44 -0.02 -14.93 17.75
C GLU A 44 -0.95 -14.29 16.72
N PHE A 45 -0.40 -13.38 15.92
CA PHE A 45 -1.11 -12.80 14.79
C PHE A 45 -1.23 -13.81 13.64
N THR A 46 -2.33 -14.57 13.64
CA THR A 46 -2.56 -15.66 12.67
C THR A 46 -3.07 -15.17 11.31
N ILE A 47 -3.04 -16.07 10.31
CA ILE A 47 -3.64 -15.85 8.99
C ILE A 47 -5.15 -15.57 9.05
N GLY A 48 -5.85 -16.09 10.06
CA GLY A 48 -7.27 -15.82 10.28
C GLY A 48 -7.55 -14.34 10.51
N HIS A 49 -6.69 -13.65 11.27
CA HIS A 49 -6.79 -12.21 11.47
C HIS A 49 -6.54 -11.43 10.18
N GLN A 50 -5.60 -11.89 9.35
CA GLN A 50 -5.33 -11.26 8.05
C GLN A 50 -6.54 -11.35 7.12
N ILE A 51 -7.16 -12.53 7.02
CA ILE A 51 -8.36 -12.74 6.20
C ILE A 51 -9.54 -11.97 6.78
N GLY A 52 -9.69 -11.93 8.10
CA GLY A 52 -10.71 -11.13 8.78
C GLY A 52 -10.60 -9.65 8.47
N LEU A 53 -9.38 -9.09 8.52
CA LEU A 53 -9.12 -7.70 8.14
C LEU A 53 -9.40 -7.45 6.65
N LEU A 54 -9.09 -8.39 5.76
CA LEU A 54 -9.40 -8.27 4.33
C LEU A 54 -10.91 -8.22 4.10
N ALA A 55 -11.65 -9.13 4.71
CA ALA A 55 -13.11 -9.16 4.61
C ALA A 55 -13.71 -7.85 5.13
N LEU A 56 -13.17 -7.33 6.23
CA LEU A 56 -13.57 -6.04 6.79
C LEU A 56 -13.30 -4.89 5.83
N THR A 57 -12.11 -4.78 5.23
CA THR A 57 -11.83 -3.67 4.30
C THR A 57 -12.67 -3.74 3.03
N ILE A 58 -12.94 -4.95 2.52
CA ILE A 58 -13.85 -5.14 1.38
C ILE A 58 -15.28 -4.70 1.75
N ALA A 59 -15.76 -5.08 2.94
CA ALA A 59 -17.09 -4.66 3.40
C ALA A 59 -17.20 -3.14 3.56
N ILE A 60 -16.17 -2.48 4.09
CA ILE A 60 -16.11 -1.01 4.20
C ILE A 60 -16.12 -0.36 2.81
N ALA A 61 -15.34 -0.90 1.87
CA ALA A 61 -15.31 -0.38 0.49
C ALA A 61 -16.66 -0.56 -0.21
N ALA A 62 -17.31 -1.72 -0.04
CA ALA A 62 -18.66 -1.95 -0.55
C ALA A 62 -19.65 -0.97 0.06
N LEU A 63 -19.67 -0.84 1.39
CA LEU A 63 -20.54 0.11 2.09
C LEU A 63 -20.35 1.51 1.55
N TRP A 64 -19.11 2.01 1.51
CA TRP A 64 -18.80 3.33 0.98
C TRP A 64 -19.33 3.52 -0.45
N THR A 65 -19.09 2.56 -1.34
CA THR A 65 -19.52 2.68 -2.75
C THR A 65 -21.03 2.68 -2.92
N PHE A 66 -21.77 2.02 -2.02
CA PHE A 66 -23.24 1.99 -2.06
C PHE A 66 -23.89 3.16 -1.32
N THR A 67 -23.23 3.74 -0.33
CA THR A 67 -23.76 4.88 0.43
C THR A 67 -23.30 6.23 -0.10
N SER A 68 -22.26 6.29 -0.93
CA SER A 68 -21.74 7.55 -1.45
C SER A 68 -22.73 8.21 -2.43
N PRO A 69 -23.16 9.46 -2.19
CA PRO A 69 -23.92 10.22 -3.16
C PRO A 69 -22.99 10.67 -4.29
N GLY A 70 -23.21 10.20 -5.52
CA GLY A 70 -22.40 10.57 -6.68
C GLY A 70 -22.56 9.66 -7.89
N GLU A 71 -21.90 10.01 -8.99
CA GLU A 71 -21.84 9.17 -10.19
C GLU A 71 -21.08 7.88 -9.91
N ARG A 72 -21.65 6.75 -10.36
CA ARG A 72 -21.09 5.41 -10.13
C ARG A 72 -19.96 5.04 -11.08
N LYS A 73 -19.66 5.92 -12.04
CA LYS A 73 -18.61 5.75 -13.04
C LYS A 73 -17.54 6.81 -12.80
N THR A 74 -16.29 6.40 -12.96
CA THR A 74 -15.13 7.28 -12.89
C THR A 74 -14.23 6.97 -14.08
N THR A 75 -13.78 8.03 -14.76
CA THR A 75 -12.77 7.91 -15.82
C THR A 75 -11.40 7.97 -15.16
N VAL A 76 -10.66 6.87 -15.25
CA VAL A 76 -9.29 6.81 -14.76
C VAL A 76 -8.36 7.21 -15.90
N HIS A 77 -7.70 8.35 -15.75
CA HIS A 77 -6.66 8.79 -16.67
C HIS A 77 -5.37 8.03 -16.36
N LEU A 78 -5.04 7.03 -17.17
CA LEU A 78 -3.82 6.22 -16.99
C LEU A 78 -2.69 6.80 -17.84
N HIS A 79 -1.70 7.38 -17.17
CA HIS A 79 -0.41 7.67 -17.78
C HIS A 79 0.49 6.45 -17.78
N THR A 80 1.30 6.28 -18.83
CA THR A 80 2.26 5.17 -18.96
C THR A 80 3.19 5.07 -17.73
N THR A 81 3.55 6.21 -17.13
CA THR A 81 4.36 6.27 -15.90
C THR A 81 3.63 5.69 -14.69
N GLN A 82 2.31 5.85 -14.59
CA GLN A 82 1.51 5.31 -13.47
C GLN A 82 1.43 3.78 -13.49
N ILE A 83 1.43 3.19 -14.70
CA ILE A 83 1.48 1.74 -14.87
C ILE A 83 2.82 1.20 -14.36
N VAL A 84 3.93 1.86 -14.73
CA VAL A 84 5.27 1.48 -14.28
C VAL A 84 5.41 1.62 -12.77
N SER A 85 4.96 2.74 -12.18
CA SER A 85 5.00 2.93 -10.72
C SER A 85 4.09 1.94 -9.98
N GLY A 86 2.91 1.61 -10.54
CA GLY A 86 2.01 0.60 -9.97
C GLY A 86 2.61 -0.80 -10.02
N ALA A 87 3.27 -1.17 -11.13
CA ALA A 87 4.00 -2.42 -11.24
C ALA A 87 5.14 -2.52 -10.23
N LEU A 88 5.94 -1.45 -10.07
CA LEU A 88 6.99 -1.37 -9.06
C LEU A 88 6.43 -1.51 -7.63
N PHE A 89 5.30 -0.90 -7.34
CA PHE A 89 4.63 -1.01 -6.03
C PHE A 89 4.17 -2.45 -5.74
N ILE A 90 3.57 -3.13 -6.72
CA ILE A 90 3.19 -4.55 -6.58
C ILE A 90 4.43 -5.42 -6.37
N LEU A 91 5.49 -5.17 -7.13
CA LEU A 91 6.75 -5.92 -7.05
C LEU A 91 7.39 -5.75 -5.66
N MET A 92 7.41 -4.52 -5.13
CA MET A 92 7.80 -4.24 -3.75
C MET A 92 6.92 -5.00 -2.75
N GLY A 93 5.59 -4.96 -2.92
CA GLY A 93 4.66 -5.70 -2.07
C GLY A 93 4.92 -7.21 -2.07
N ILE A 94 5.23 -7.81 -3.23
CA ILE A 94 5.61 -9.23 -3.33
C ILE A 94 6.92 -9.50 -2.59
N LEU A 95 7.94 -8.66 -2.78
CA LEU A 95 9.22 -8.78 -2.08
C LEU A 95 9.08 -8.66 -0.56
N MET A 96 8.13 -7.84 -0.08
CA MET A 96 7.77 -7.78 1.34
C MET A 96 7.12 -9.07 1.84
N LEU A 97 6.22 -9.68 1.05
CA LEU A 97 5.53 -10.91 1.43
C LEU A 97 6.46 -12.12 1.49
N GLU A 98 7.46 -12.17 0.63
CA GLU A 98 8.46 -13.24 0.65
C GLU A 98 9.56 -13.03 1.71
N SER A 99 9.47 -11.99 2.56
CA SER A 99 10.56 -11.56 3.45
C SER A 99 11.89 -11.32 2.71
N LYS A 100 11.82 -11.06 1.40
CA LYS A 100 12.98 -10.78 0.53
C LYS A 100 13.32 -9.30 0.44
N LEU A 101 12.73 -8.46 1.28
CA LEU A 101 13.20 -7.09 1.48
C LEU A 101 14.70 -7.03 1.78
N ALA A 102 15.26 -8.04 2.45
CA ALA A 102 16.70 -8.13 2.68
C ALA A 102 17.51 -8.28 1.36
N LEU A 103 16.97 -8.98 0.35
CA LEU A 103 17.58 -9.05 -0.98
C LEU A 103 17.45 -7.73 -1.74
N PHE A 104 16.33 -7.01 -1.58
CA PHE A 104 16.18 -5.67 -2.16
C PHE A 104 17.09 -4.64 -1.47
N ASN A 105 17.28 -4.75 -0.16
CA ASN A 105 18.22 -3.94 0.61
C ASN A 105 19.66 -4.15 0.14
N ASN A 106 20.01 -5.38 -0.28
CA ASN A 106 21.29 -5.69 -0.89
C ASN A 106 21.41 -5.26 -2.36
N LEU A 107 20.29 -4.94 -3.03
CA LEU A 107 20.24 -4.40 -4.38
C LEU A 107 20.28 -2.87 -4.41
N LEU A 108 19.94 -2.21 -3.31
CA LEU A 108 20.21 -0.79 -3.13
C LEU A 108 21.73 -0.63 -2.97
N PRO A 109 22.43 0.00 -3.93
CA PRO A 109 23.85 0.27 -3.77
C PRO A 109 24.04 1.10 -2.51
N THR A 110 25.06 0.80 -1.71
CA THR A 110 25.43 1.58 -0.52
C THR A 110 25.51 3.07 -0.84
N ASP A 111 25.98 3.41 -2.04
CA ASP A 111 26.08 4.79 -2.54
C ASP A 111 24.71 5.49 -2.65
N LEU A 112 23.65 4.74 -2.97
CA LEU A 112 22.29 5.27 -3.09
C LEU A 112 21.66 5.48 -1.71
N ALA A 113 21.97 4.61 -0.75
CA ALA A 113 21.57 4.75 0.64
C ALA A 113 22.26 5.96 1.29
N ASP A 114 23.56 6.13 1.07
CA ASP A 114 24.32 7.30 1.52
C ASP A 114 23.81 8.59 0.86
N TRP A 115 23.45 8.55 -0.42
CA TRP A 115 22.87 9.70 -1.11
C TRP A 115 21.49 10.09 -0.54
N LEU A 116 20.64 9.11 -0.23
CA LEU A 116 19.33 9.33 0.40
C LEU A 116 19.46 9.92 1.80
N ALA A 117 20.36 9.37 2.63
CA ALA A 117 20.66 9.89 3.96
C ALA A 117 21.16 11.34 3.92
N ASN A 118 22.09 11.66 3.01
CA ASN A 118 22.59 13.03 2.82
C ASN A 118 21.50 13.99 2.28
N THR A 119 20.54 13.48 1.52
CA THR A 119 19.42 14.28 1.00
C THR A 119 18.38 14.57 2.07
N GLU A 120 18.09 13.57 2.92
CA GLU A 120 17.24 13.70 4.10
C GLU A 120 17.83 14.73 5.08
N GLU A 121 19.13 14.66 5.37
CA GLU A 121 19.82 15.61 6.25
C GLU A 121 19.76 17.05 5.71
N LYS A 122 19.92 17.22 4.39
CA LYS A 122 19.76 18.54 3.74
C LYS A 122 18.33 19.06 3.79
N LEU A 123 17.33 18.19 3.69
CA LEU A 123 15.92 18.55 3.81
C LEU A 123 15.58 18.94 5.25
N ILE A 124 16.05 18.20 6.24
CA ILE A 124 15.86 18.52 7.67
C ILE A 124 16.52 19.88 7.98
N ASN A 125 17.72 20.13 7.47
CA ASN A 125 18.42 21.42 7.62
C ASN A 125 17.78 22.59 6.86
N LEU A 126 16.82 22.33 5.95
CA LEU A 126 16.01 23.38 5.31
C LEU A 126 14.80 23.78 6.17
N PHE A 127 14.40 22.95 7.14
CA PHE A 127 13.26 23.18 8.03
C PHE A 127 13.66 23.53 9.48
N ASN A 128 14.95 23.57 9.78
CA ASN A 128 15.55 24.13 11.00
C ASN A 128 16.15 25.51 10.70
#